data_AF-A0A947FZ24-F1
#
_entry.id   AF-A0A947FZ24-F1
#
_cell.length_a   1.000
_cell.length_b   1.000
_cell.length_c   1.000
_cell.angle_alpha   90.00
_cell.angle_beta   90.00
_cell.angle_gamma   90.00
#
_symmetry.space_group_name_H-M   'P 1'
#
loop_
_entity.id
_entity.type
_entity.pdbx_description
1 polymer ?
#
loop_
_entity_poly.entity_id
_entity_poly.type
_entity_poly.pdbx_seq_one_letter_code
_entity_poly.pdbx_strand_id
1 'polypeptide(L)'
;MDDNKFKGRPDGNGSGAGSGWAERVSLPDHLRPPLPASRSSDEPVAAEEEEFALPVAEPDGEIPDTAASDGILPDPEEVDSAQPRTTPPDTVPVPEPEGAFDLDDPALYLNRELTWLNFNYRVLAEAADSRVPLLERLKFLAIVSSNLDEFFMKRIGGLKQQVGAGLAELSEDGRTPQQQIDECYTVVRDLEARKRDVFLEVASALAGHDIVIAGYDDLNEEDQEWVRRHYVENIYP
;
A
#
# COMPACT_ATOMS: atom_id res chain seq x y z
N MET A 1 -17.90 42.35 -51.09
CA MET A 1 -17.52 42.11 -49.68
C MET A 1 -18.58 41.19 -49.08
N ASP A 2 -18.98 40.13 -49.77
CA ASP A 2 -18.30 38.84 -50.00
C ASP A 2 -18.47 37.87 -48.84
N ASP A 3 -19.37 36.94 -49.13
CA ASP A 3 -19.84 35.80 -48.38
C ASP A 3 -18.78 34.70 -48.24
N ASN A 4 -18.82 34.03 -47.09
CA ASN A 4 -18.89 32.57 -46.93
C ASN A 4 -18.14 31.68 -47.97
N LYS A 5 -16.96 31.17 -47.61
CA LYS A 5 -16.47 29.84 -48.03
C LYS A 5 -15.17 29.44 -47.32
N PHE A 6 -15.23 28.40 -46.47
CA PHE A 6 -14.36 27.24 -46.67
C PHE A 6 -14.98 25.98 -46.05
N LYS A 7 -15.26 25.02 -46.93
CA LYS A 7 -15.66 23.63 -46.67
C LYS A 7 -14.40 22.80 -46.44
N GLY A 8 -14.50 21.76 -45.60
CA GLY A 8 -13.73 20.52 -45.80
C GLY A 8 -13.22 19.85 -44.52
N ARG A 9 -14.00 18.90 -43.97
CA ARG A 9 -13.49 17.80 -43.12
C ARG A 9 -12.56 16.89 -43.94
N PRO A 10 -11.74 16.06 -43.27
CA PRO A 10 -12.18 14.68 -43.13
C PRO A 10 -12.08 14.17 -41.69
N ASP A 11 -12.95 13.19 -41.43
CA ASP A 11 -13.18 12.51 -40.18
C ASP A 11 -11.94 11.69 -39.75
N GLY A 12 -11.50 11.90 -38.51
CA GLY A 12 -10.49 11.09 -37.84
C GLY A 12 -11.12 10.32 -36.69
N ASN A 13 -11.88 9.30 -37.04
CA ASN A 13 -12.35 8.25 -36.15
C ASN A 13 -11.14 7.56 -35.50
N GLY A 14 -10.99 7.72 -34.19
CA GLY A 14 -10.00 7.04 -33.35
C GLY A 14 -10.65 6.13 -32.31
N SER A 15 -11.71 5.41 -32.68
CA SER A 15 -12.10 4.20 -31.95
C SER A 15 -11.04 3.12 -32.14
N GLY A 16 -10.56 2.52 -31.05
CA GLY A 16 -9.79 1.27 -31.18
C GLY A 16 -8.85 0.88 -30.04
N ALA A 17 -9.31 0.88 -28.79
CA ALA A 17 -8.83 -0.09 -27.81
C ALA A 17 -10.04 -0.52 -26.99
N GLY A 18 -10.75 -1.54 -27.49
CA GLY A 18 -11.94 -2.08 -26.87
C GLY A 18 -11.61 -2.70 -25.52
N SER A 19 -12.24 -2.17 -24.47
CA SER A 19 -12.42 -2.84 -23.19
C SER A 19 -13.31 -4.06 -23.43
N GLY A 20 -12.72 -5.20 -23.78
CA GLY A 20 -13.41 -6.44 -24.15
C GLY A 20 -14.13 -7.18 -23.01
N TRP A 21 -14.61 -6.47 -21.99
CA TRP A 21 -15.21 -7.06 -20.77
C TRP A 21 -16.61 -6.54 -20.44
N ALA A 22 -17.12 -5.53 -21.13
CA ALA A 22 -18.40 -4.92 -20.80
C ALA A 22 -19.55 -5.47 -21.65
N GLU A 23 -20.10 -6.63 -21.28
CA GLU A 23 -21.56 -6.71 -21.32
C GLU A 23 -22.08 -5.68 -20.31
N ARG A 24 -23.03 -4.83 -20.72
CA ARG A 24 -23.58 -3.77 -19.87
C ARG A 24 -23.93 -4.34 -18.50
N VAL A 25 -23.25 -3.84 -17.47
CA VAL A 25 -23.46 -4.31 -16.09
C VAL A 25 -24.82 -3.78 -15.65
N SER A 26 -25.68 -4.68 -15.19
CA SER A 26 -26.95 -4.32 -14.55
C SER A 26 -26.77 -4.48 -13.05
N LEU A 27 -26.96 -3.40 -12.29
CA LEU A 27 -27.01 -3.49 -10.84
C LEU A 27 -28.24 -4.32 -10.44
N PRO A 28 -28.07 -5.43 -9.70
CA PRO A 28 -29.20 -6.13 -9.11
C PRO A 28 -29.99 -5.22 -8.18
N ASP A 29 -31.33 -5.29 -8.21
CA ASP A 29 -32.22 -4.42 -7.41
C ASP A 29 -31.91 -4.43 -5.90
N HIS A 30 -31.35 -5.52 -5.37
CA HIS A 30 -31.00 -5.65 -3.95
C HIS A 30 -29.67 -4.97 -3.56
N LEU A 31 -28.84 -4.58 -4.54
CA LEU A 31 -27.61 -3.81 -4.34
C LEU A 31 -27.83 -2.31 -4.59
N ARG A 32 -29.03 -1.90 -5.02
CA ARG A 32 -29.45 -0.50 -5.00
C ARG A 32 -29.80 -0.15 -3.55
N PRO A 33 -28.99 0.65 -2.83
CA PRO A 33 -29.42 1.12 -1.53
C PRO A 33 -30.76 1.86 -1.72
N PRO A 34 -31.75 1.64 -0.83
CA PRO A 34 -33.02 2.33 -0.95
C PRO A 34 -32.77 3.83 -1.01
N LEU A 35 -33.43 4.51 -1.94
CA LEU A 35 -33.38 5.97 -1.97
C LEU A 35 -33.72 6.46 -0.56
N PRO A 36 -32.87 7.30 0.05
CA PRO A 36 -33.16 7.79 1.38
C PRO A 36 -34.54 8.45 1.33
N ALA A 37 -35.44 8.01 2.22
CA ALA A 37 -36.73 8.67 2.37
C ALA A 37 -36.46 10.17 2.51
N SER A 38 -37.18 10.99 1.74
CA SER A 38 -37.04 12.45 1.75
C SER A 38 -36.93 12.95 3.19
N ARG A 39 -35.71 13.26 3.64
CA ARG A 39 -35.46 13.69 5.00
C ARG A 39 -36.08 15.07 5.14
N SER A 40 -37.05 15.19 6.05
CA SER A 40 -37.49 16.50 6.54
C SER A 40 -36.26 17.22 7.10
N SER A 41 -36.14 18.52 6.82
CA SER A 41 -34.95 19.34 6.99
C SER A 41 -34.44 19.56 8.44
N ASP A 42 -34.84 18.74 9.41
CA ASP A 42 -34.63 18.99 10.85
C ASP A 42 -34.03 17.82 11.67
N GLU A 43 -33.58 16.72 11.05
CA GLU A 43 -32.88 15.67 11.82
C GLU A 43 -31.34 15.80 11.74
N PRO A 44 -30.62 15.81 12.89
CA PRO A 44 -29.18 15.84 12.89
C PRO A 44 -28.62 14.51 12.35
N VAL A 45 -27.61 14.62 11.50
CA VAL A 45 -26.86 13.48 10.96
C VAL A 45 -26.05 12.86 12.10
N ALA A 46 -26.56 11.78 12.70
CA ALA A 46 -25.73 10.88 13.48
C ALA A 46 -24.92 10.02 12.50
N ALA A 47 -23.68 10.43 12.25
CA ALA A 47 -22.70 9.57 11.62
C ALA A 47 -22.29 8.51 12.65
N GLU A 48 -22.84 7.30 12.53
CA GLU A 48 -22.20 6.12 13.11
C GLU A 48 -20.99 5.81 12.23
N GLU A 49 -19.87 6.47 12.52
CA GLU A 49 -18.56 6.06 12.03
C GLU A 49 -18.20 4.77 12.77
N GLU A 50 -18.52 3.62 12.18
CA GLU A 50 -17.75 2.41 12.49
C GLU A 50 -16.34 2.64 11.94
N GLU A 51 -15.46 3.12 12.82
CA GLU A 51 -14.03 3.24 12.60
C GLU A 51 -13.45 1.83 12.41
N PHE A 52 -13.55 1.30 11.19
CA PHE A 52 -12.80 0.12 10.77
C PHE A 52 -11.35 0.56 10.55
N ALA A 53 -10.61 0.68 11.66
CA ALA A 53 -9.19 0.94 11.65
C ALA A 53 -8.48 -0.22 10.92
N LEU A 54 -8.20 -0.03 9.63
CA LEU A 54 -7.20 -0.84 8.94
C LEU A 54 -5.90 -0.70 9.73
N PRO A 55 -5.12 -1.78 9.93
CA PRO A 55 -3.86 -1.68 10.63
C PRO A 55 -2.93 -0.76 9.84
N VAL A 56 -2.89 0.51 10.24
CA VAL A 56 -1.89 1.47 9.81
C VAL A 56 -0.59 1.03 10.47
N ALA A 57 0.47 0.88 9.69
CA ALA A 57 1.79 0.63 10.26
C ALA A 57 2.19 1.88 11.06
N GLU A 58 2.09 1.82 12.40
CA GLU A 58 2.54 2.92 13.25
C GLU A 58 4.04 3.20 13.03
N PRO A 59 4.44 4.45 12.78
CA PRO A 59 5.82 4.75 12.39
C PRO A 59 6.78 4.94 13.57
N ASP A 60 6.31 4.82 14.82
CA ASP A 60 7.10 5.15 16.03
C ASP A 60 7.48 3.92 16.87
N GLY A 61 7.64 2.77 16.21
CA GLY A 61 8.37 1.65 16.80
C GLY A 61 9.87 1.86 16.59
N GLU A 62 10.57 2.33 17.63
CA GLU A 62 11.96 1.89 17.85
C GLU A 62 12.00 0.38 17.59
N ILE A 63 12.90 -0.07 16.72
CA ILE A 63 13.15 -1.50 16.56
C ILE A 63 13.55 -2.00 17.95
N PRO A 64 12.77 -2.87 18.61
CA PRO A 64 13.12 -3.32 19.95
C PRO A 64 14.38 -4.17 19.84
N ASP A 65 15.47 -3.67 20.42
CA ASP A 65 16.67 -4.44 20.69
C ASP A 65 16.29 -5.54 21.69
N THR A 66 15.93 -6.72 21.17
CA THR A 66 15.49 -7.86 21.98
C THR A 66 16.27 -9.11 21.61
N ALA A 67 17.45 -9.21 22.20
CA ALA A 67 18.09 -10.47 22.55
C ALA A 67 18.56 -10.43 24.02
N ALA A 68 17.61 -10.32 24.95
CA ALA A 68 17.79 -10.70 26.34
C ALA A 68 16.44 -11.08 26.95
N SER A 69 16.12 -12.36 26.97
CA SER A 69 15.02 -12.91 27.78
C SER A 69 15.64 -13.53 29.03
N ASP A 70 15.49 -12.83 30.15
CA ASP A 70 15.57 -13.40 31.49
C ASP A 70 14.39 -14.35 31.69
N GLY A 71 14.68 -15.65 31.62
CA GLY A 71 13.81 -16.71 32.11
C GLY A 71 14.29 -17.14 33.50
N ILE A 72 13.47 -16.86 34.52
CA ILE A 72 13.61 -17.37 35.89
C ILE A 72 13.82 -18.91 35.86
N LEU A 73 14.94 -19.36 36.41
CA LEU A 73 15.23 -20.77 36.72
C LEU A 73 14.62 -21.14 38.08
N PRO A 74 14.04 -22.34 38.26
CA PRO A 74 13.74 -22.86 39.58
C PRO A 74 15.01 -23.40 40.29
N ASP A 75 15.05 -23.23 41.61
CA ASP A 75 16.12 -23.66 42.52
C ASP A 75 16.40 -25.18 42.47
N PRO A 76 17.67 -25.61 42.53
CA PRO A 76 18.00 -26.97 42.93
C PRO A 76 18.74 -26.99 44.29
N GLU A 77 18.01 -27.36 45.35
CA GLU A 77 18.65 -28.01 46.49
C GLU A 77 18.94 -29.49 46.16
N GLU A 78 20.18 -29.88 46.49
CA GLU A 78 20.73 -31.22 46.71
C GLU A 78 20.69 -32.26 45.58
N VAL A 79 21.84 -32.46 44.92
CA VAL A 79 22.35 -33.82 44.71
C VAL A 79 23.85 -33.91 44.98
N ASP A 80 24.17 -34.93 45.77
CA ASP A 80 25.40 -35.25 46.48
C ASP A 80 26.53 -35.81 45.58
N SER A 81 27.75 -35.49 46.03
CA SER A 81 29.10 -35.99 45.82
C SER A 81 29.57 -36.82 44.59
N ALA A 82 30.75 -36.36 44.14
CA ALA A 82 31.92 -37.13 43.68
C ALA A 82 31.92 -37.78 42.28
N GLN A 83 32.42 -37.02 41.29
CA GLN A 83 33.33 -37.56 40.26
C GLN A 83 34.43 -36.54 39.91
N PRO A 84 35.69 -36.97 39.66
CA PRO A 84 36.76 -36.08 39.23
C PRO A 84 36.45 -35.52 37.84
N ARG A 85 36.40 -34.19 37.73
CA ARG A 85 36.22 -33.48 36.46
C ARG A 85 37.38 -33.83 35.53
N THR A 86 37.09 -34.59 34.48
CA THR A 86 37.98 -34.71 33.32
C THR A 86 38.15 -33.32 32.71
N THR A 87 39.38 -32.94 32.41
CA THR A 87 39.72 -31.72 31.67
C THR A 87 38.86 -31.59 30.41
N PRO A 88 38.32 -30.41 30.09
CA PRO A 88 37.66 -30.18 28.81
C PRO A 88 38.63 -30.55 27.67
N PRO A 89 38.19 -31.25 26.62
CA PRO A 89 39.00 -31.42 25.43
C PRO A 89 39.31 -30.04 24.85
N ASP A 90 40.54 -29.88 24.36
CA ASP A 90 41.10 -28.68 23.76
C ASP A 90 40.02 -27.79 23.11
N THR A 91 39.84 -26.61 23.69
CA THR A 91 39.08 -25.52 23.08
C THR A 91 39.70 -25.25 21.73
N VAL A 92 39.03 -25.69 20.66
CA VAL A 92 39.28 -25.17 19.31
C VAL A 92 39.14 -23.65 19.43
N PRO A 93 40.18 -22.85 19.11
CA PRO A 93 40.05 -21.42 19.12
C PRO A 93 38.93 -21.08 18.14
N VAL A 94 37.84 -20.49 18.62
CA VAL A 94 36.94 -19.75 17.73
C VAL A 94 37.82 -18.65 17.15
N PRO A 95 38.05 -18.60 15.83
CA PRO A 95 38.83 -17.51 15.27
C PRO A 95 38.17 -16.21 15.71
N GLU A 96 38.93 -15.35 16.40
CA GLU A 96 38.49 -13.98 16.67
C GLU A 96 38.06 -13.37 15.33
N PRO A 97 36.91 -12.69 15.25
CA PRO A 97 36.45 -12.14 13.99
C PRO A 97 37.56 -11.28 13.39
N GLU A 98 38.00 -11.66 12.19
CA GLU A 98 39.04 -10.94 11.47
C GLU A 98 38.54 -9.53 11.17
N GLY A 99 39.11 -8.53 11.87
CA GLY A 99 38.89 -7.10 11.61
C GLY A 99 37.75 -6.48 12.41
N ALA A 100 38.04 -5.36 13.07
CA ALA A 100 37.00 -4.48 13.58
C ALA A 100 36.21 -3.92 12.39
N PHE A 101 34.89 -4.06 12.39
CA PHE A 101 34.03 -3.39 11.42
C PHE A 101 34.11 -1.88 11.64
N ASP A 102 34.34 -1.13 10.56
CA ASP A 102 34.21 0.32 10.58
C ASP A 102 32.73 0.68 10.56
N LEU A 103 32.17 1.07 11.71
CA LEU A 103 30.75 1.40 11.82
C LEU A 103 30.38 2.69 11.08
N ASP A 104 31.36 3.46 10.61
CA ASP A 104 31.13 4.64 9.77
C ASP A 104 31.06 4.28 8.27
N ASP A 105 31.24 3.01 7.88
CA ASP A 105 31.12 2.56 6.49
C ASP A 105 29.64 2.57 6.03
N PRO A 106 29.27 3.45 5.07
CA PRO A 106 27.89 3.53 4.58
C PRO A 106 27.39 2.24 3.93
N ALA A 107 28.30 1.36 3.46
CA ALA A 107 27.93 0.08 2.86
C ALA A 107 27.33 -0.91 3.85
N LEU A 108 27.46 -0.66 5.16
CA LEU A 108 26.87 -1.49 6.21
C LEU A 108 25.38 -1.17 6.46
N TYR A 109 24.87 -0.06 5.92
CA TYR A 109 23.52 0.43 6.20
C TYR A 109 22.59 0.30 4.99
N LEU A 110 21.32 0.03 5.28
CA LEU A 110 20.25 0.07 4.28
C LEU A 110 19.55 1.42 4.31
N ASN A 111 19.21 1.95 3.15
CA ASN A 111 18.39 3.15 3.08
C ASN A 111 17.02 2.90 3.73
N ARG A 112 16.64 3.77 4.67
CA ARG A 112 15.36 3.68 5.39
C ARG A 112 14.16 3.74 4.45
N GLU A 113 14.18 4.65 3.49
CA GLU A 113 13.04 4.90 2.60
C GLU A 113 12.85 3.77 1.60
N LEU A 114 13.94 3.24 1.04
CA LEU A 114 13.90 2.06 0.18
C LEU A 114 13.46 0.81 0.95
N THR A 115 13.87 0.67 2.21
CA THR A 115 13.44 -0.44 3.08
C THR A 115 11.93 -0.37 3.35
N TRP A 116 11.41 0.83 3.59
CA TRP A 116 9.98 1.06 3.76
C TRP A 116 9.18 0.72 2.48
N LEU A 117 9.71 1.05 1.30
CA LEU A 117 9.11 0.64 0.03
C LEU A 117 9.17 -0.89 -0.18
N ASN A 118 10.27 -1.55 0.23
CA ASN A 118 10.39 -3.00 0.18
C ASN A 118 9.34 -3.70 1.06
N PHE A 119 9.02 -3.12 2.23
CA PHE A 119 7.91 -3.61 3.04
C PHE A 119 6.58 -3.57 2.26
N ASN A 120 6.31 -2.51 1.50
CA ASN A 120 5.09 -2.43 0.68
C ASN A 120 5.05 -3.47 -0.46
N TYR A 121 6.19 -3.90 -0.99
CA TYR A 121 6.22 -5.05 -1.90
C TYR A 121 5.75 -6.34 -1.23
N ARG A 122 6.02 -6.53 0.07
CA ARG A 122 5.54 -7.70 0.83
C ARG A 122 4.04 -7.63 1.06
N VAL A 123 3.51 -6.45 1.39
CA VAL A 123 2.06 -6.24 1.50
C VAL A 123 1.36 -6.48 0.15
N LEU A 124 1.96 -6.01 -0.95
CA LEU A 124 1.45 -6.30 -2.30
C LEU A 124 1.52 -7.79 -2.65
N ALA A 125 2.50 -8.53 -2.12
CA ALA A 125 2.58 -9.97 -2.32
C ALA A 125 1.38 -10.72 -1.74
N GLU A 126 0.82 -10.26 -0.61
CA GLU A 126 -0.42 -10.81 -0.04
C GLU A 126 -1.62 -10.58 -0.96
N ALA A 127 -1.70 -9.41 -1.62
CA ALA A 127 -2.72 -9.16 -2.64
C ALA A 127 -2.54 -10.03 -3.91
N ALA A 128 -1.30 -10.37 -4.25
CA ALA A 128 -0.98 -11.19 -5.43
C ALA A 128 -1.16 -12.70 -5.18
N ASP A 129 -1.24 -13.15 -3.93
CA ASP A 129 -1.34 -14.56 -3.60
C ASP A 129 -2.77 -15.08 -3.80
N SER A 130 -2.95 -16.03 -4.74
CA SER A 130 -4.24 -16.65 -5.01
C SER A 130 -4.79 -17.52 -3.86
N ARG A 131 -3.96 -17.83 -2.84
CA ARG A 131 -4.40 -18.55 -1.63
C ARG A 131 -5.12 -17.63 -0.65
N VAL A 132 -4.94 -16.31 -0.77
CA VAL A 132 -5.62 -15.30 0.05
C VAL A 132 -7.05 -15.11 -0.49
N PRO A 133 -8.08 -15.06 0.38
CA PRO A 133 -9.46 -14.83 -0.07
C PRO A 133 -9.60 -13.53 -0.88
N LEU A 134 -10.48 -13.55 -1.88
CA LEU A 134 -10.51 -12.51 -2.92
C LEU A 134 -10.76 -11.09 -2.39
N LEU A 135 -11.68 -10.93 -1.43
CA LEU A 135 -11.93 -9.63 -0.80
C LEU A 135 -10.78 -9.19 0.11
N GLU A 136 -10.05 -10.13 0.72
CA GLU A 136 -8.83 -9.81 1.50
C GLU A 136 -7.71 -9.34 0.57
N ARG A 137 -7.58 -9.92 -0.63
CA ARG A 137 -6.65 -9.44 -1.67
C ARG A 137 -6.97 -7.99 -2.07
N LEU A 138 -8.25 -7.66 -2.23
CA LEU A 138 -8.69 -6.29 -2.50
C LEU A 138 -8.35 -5.33 -1.33
N LYS A 139 -8.52 -5.78 -0.08
CA LYS A 139 -8.12 -5.00 1.10
C LYS A 139 -6.60 -4.75 1.12
N PHE A 140 -5.77 -5.74 0.82
CA PHE A 140 -4.32 -5.54 0.74
C PHE A 140 -3.93 -4.51 -0.34
N LEU A 141 -4.61 -4.47 -1.49
CA LEU A 141 -4.40 -3.41 -2.50
C LEU A 141 -4.73 -2.01 -1.96
N ALA A 142 -5.80 -1.90 -1.15
CA ALA A 142 -6.15 -0.64 -0.48
C ALA A 142 -5.11 -0.24 0.57
N ILE A 143 -4.63 -1.20 1.37
CA ILE A 143 -3.57 -0.98 2.37
C ILE A 143 -2.28 -0.48 1.71
N VAL A 144 -1.83 -1.10 0.62
CA VAL A 144 -0.65 -0.63 -0.15
C VAL A 144 -0.85 0.81 -0.62
N SER A 145 -2.04 1.17 -1.08
CA SER A 145 -2.32 2.53 -1.56
C SER A 145 -2.30 3.55 -0.42
N SER A 146 -2.95 3.25 0.72
CA SER A 146 -2.95 4.12 1.90
C SER A 146 -1.54 4.31 2.48
N ASN A 147 -0.75 3.24 2.54
CA ASN A 147 0.64 3.31 2.94
C ASN A 147 1.42 4.25 2.01
N LEU A 148 1.27 4.10 0.69
CA LEU A 148 1.97 4.96 -0.27
C LEU A 148 1.58 6.43 -0.11
N ASP A 149 0.32 6.75 0.15
CA ASP A 149 -0.11 8.12 0.44
C ASP A 149 0.64 8.69 1.66
N GLU A 150 0.75 7.92 2.74
CA GLU A 150 1.53 8.30 3.91
C GLU A 150 3.01 8.51 3.60
N PHE A 151 3.61 7.63 2.80
CA PHE A 151 5.00 7.75 2.36
C PHE A 151 5.24 9.04 1.58
N PHE A 152 4.34 9.40 0.67
CA PHE A 152 4.46 10.66 -0.07
C PHE A 152 4.31 11.88 0.83
N MET A 153 3.32 11.86 1.73
CA MET A 153 3.05 12.98 2.64
C MET A 153 4.18 13.18 3.65
N LYS A 154 4.64 12.12 4.30
CA LYS A 154 5.62 12.19 5.40
C LYS A 154 7.06 12.11 4.90
N ARG A 155 7.40 11.07 4.13
CA ARG A 155 8.80 10.77 3.75
C ARG A 155 9.28 11.65 2.60
N ILE A 156 8.62 11.56 1.45
CA ILE A 156 8.98 12.38 0.28
C ILE A 156 8.82 13.87 0.58
N GLY A 157 7.77 14.23 1.33
CA GLY A 157 7.59 15.60 1.85
C GLY A 157 8.81 16.09 2.65
N GLY A 158 9.29 15.31 3.62
CA GLY A 158 10.47 15.64 4.42
C GLY A 158 11.75 15.78 3.60
N LEU A 159 12.03 14.83 2.69
CA LEU A 159 13.19 14.91 1.81
C LEU A 159 13.13 16.15 0.90
N LYS A 160 11.95 16.49 0.37
CA LYS A 160 11.78 17.71 -0.45
C LYS A 160 12.01 18.99 0.35
N GLN A 161 11.64 19.03 1.63
CA GLN A 161 11.95 20.15 2.50
C GLN A 161 13.46 20.31 2.70
N GLN A 162 14.18 19.21 2.90
CA GLN A 162 15.65 19.23 3.00
C GLN A 162 16.30 19.76 1.72
N VAL A 163 15.87 19.26 0.56
CA VAL A 163 16.34 19.75 -0.75
C VAL A 163 16.05 21.24 -0.91
N GLY A 164 14.83 21.68 -0.57
CA GLY A 164 14.43 23.08 -0.66
C GLY A 164 15.20 24.01 0.28
N ALA A 165 15.66 23.50 1.43
CA ALA A 165 16.53 24.20 2.36
C ALA A 165 18.02 24.19 1.94
N GLY A 166 18.38 23.48 0.86
CA GLY A 166 19.76 23.32 0.40
C GLY A 166 20.60 22.41 1.31
N LEU A 167 19.96 21.56 2.11
CA LEU A 167 20.65 20.57 2.93
C LEU A 167 21.18 19.44 2.03
N ALA A 168 22.47 19.15 2.16
CA ALA A 168 23.16 18.09 1.42
C ALA A 168 23.77 17.04 2.36
N GLU A 169 23.28 16.98 3.60
CA GLU A 169 23.68 15.96 4.56
C GLU A 169 23.35 14.57 4.00
N LEU A 170 24.33 13.68 4.04
CA LEU A 170 24.18 12.32 3.56
C LEU A 170 23.42 11.50 4.61
N SER A 171 22.57 10.59 4.15
CA SER A 171 22.03 9.54 5.00
C SER A 171 23.13 8.56 5.45
N GLU A 172 22.81 7.71 6.43
CA GLU A 172 23.72 6.67 6.96
C GLU A 172 24.29 5.76 5.86
N ASP A 173 23.52 5.53 4.79
CA ASP A 173 23.92 4.75 3.61
C ASP A 173 24.58 5.60 2.50
N GLY A 174 24.94 6.86 2.80
CA GLY A 174 25.74 7.72 1.95
C GLY A 174 24.98 8.44 0.83
N ARG A 175 23.65 8.49 0.86
CA ARG A 175 22.83 9.13 -0.18
C ARG A 175 22.43 10.55 0.20
N THR A 176 22.45 11.45 -0.79
CA THR A 176 21.85 12.79 -0.65
C THR A 176 20.32 12.70 -0.63
N PRO A 177 19.61 13.71 -0.09
CA PRO A 177 18.15 13.73 -0.11
C PRO A 177 17.55 13.63 -1.53
N GLN A 178 18.19 14.27 -2.52
CA GLN A 178 17.75 14.20 -3.91
C GLN A 178 17.90 12.79 -4.51
N GLN A 179 19.03 12.12 -4.25
CA GLN A 179 19.23 10.73 -4.69
C GLN A 179 18.17 9.79 -4.09
N GLN A 180 17.86 9.96 -2.80
CA GLN A 180 16.81 9.18 -2.14
C GLN A 180 15.44 9.38 -2.81
N ILE A 181 15.07 10.62 -3.14
CA ILE A 181 13.81 10.91 -3.87
C ILE A 181 13.80 10.21 -5.24
N ASP A 182 14.87 10.34 -6.01
CA ASP A 182 14.94 9.82 -7.38
C ASP A 182 14.89 8.27 -7.41
N GLU A 183 15.58 7.62 -6.47
CA GLU A 183 15.54 6.17 -6.30
C GLU A 183 14.15 5.70 -5.83
N CYS A 184 13.56 6.39 -4.84
CA CYS A 184 12.21 6.08 -4.38
C CYS A 184 11.17 6.21 -5.51
N TYR A 185 11.26 7.23 -6.36
CA TYR A 185 10.35 7.39 -7.51
C TYR A 185 10.50 6.27 -8.54
N THR A 186 11.70 5.71 -8.68
CA THR A 186 11.89 4.54 -9.54
C THR A 186 11.19 3.32 -8.94
N VAL A 187 11.42 3.04 -7.67
CA VAL A 187 10.81 1.91 -6.96
C VAL A 187 9.28 2.00 -6.89
N VAL A 188 8.73 3.19 -6.64
CA VAL A 188 7.28 3.43 -6.58
C VAL A 188 6.62 3.22 -7.93
N ARG A 189 7.25 3.64 -9.05
CA ARG A 189 6.71 3.42 -10.39
C ARG A 189 6.54 1.93 -10.69
N ASP A 190 7.54 1.14 -10.34
CA ASP A 190 7.50 -0.31 -10.52
C ASP A 190 6.44 -0.96 -9.60
N LEU A 191 6.32 -0.48 -8.36
CA LEU A 191 5.32 -0.96 -7.41
C LEU A 191 3.90 -0.65 -7.88
N GLU A 192 3.64 0.56 -8.37
CA GLU A 192 2.33 0.98 -8.91
C GLU A 192 1.94 0.19 -10.15
N ALA A 193 2.89 -0.07 -11.06
CA ALA A 193 2.66 -0.92 -12.23
C ALA A 193 2.23 -2.32 -11.79
N ARG A 194 2.96 -2.94 -10.85
CA ARG A 194 2.61 -4.26 -10.34
C ARG A 194 1.28 -4.27 -9.57
N LYS A 195 1.01 -3.23 -8.79
CA LYS A 195 -0.27 -3.06 -8.08
C LYS A 195 -1.43 -2.99 -9.07
N ARG A 196 -1.26 -2.29 -10.19
CA ARG A 196 -2.27 -2.22 -11.26
C ARG A 196 -2.55 -3.60 -11.84
N ASP A 197 -1.52 -4.38 -12.16
CA ASP A 197 -1.69 -5.72 -12.73
C ASP A 197 -2.47 -6.64 -11.77
N VAL A 198 -2.07 -6.66 -10.49
CA VAL A 198 -2.77 -7.43 -9.44
C VAL A 198 -4.21 -6.96 -9.26
N PHE A 199 -4.46 -5.64 -9.30
CA PHE A 199 -5.81 -5.11 -9.23
C PHE A 199 -6.69 -5.59 -10.39
N LEU A 200 -6.17 -5.58 -11.63
CA LEU A 200 -6.93 -6.06 -12.79
C LEU A 200 -7.25 -7.56 -12.68
N GLU A 201 -6.32 -8.36 -12.17
CA GLU A 201 -6.56 -9.78 -11.88
C GLU A 201 -7.66 -9.97 -10.82
N VAL A 202 -7.57 -9.26 -9.69
CA VAL A 202 -8.55 -9.33 -8.60
C VAL A 202 -9.92 -8.85 -9.07
N ALA A 203 -10.00 -7.75 -9.82
CA ALA A 203 -11.24 -7.22 -10.38
C ALA A 203 -11.90 -8.22 -11.35
N SER A 204 -11.09 -8.88 -12.20
CA SER A 204 -11.59 -9.93 -13.10
C SER A 204 -12.13 -11.14 -12.33
N ALA A 205 -11.43 -11.58 -11.27
CA ALA A 205 -11.90 -12.67 -10.43
C ALA A 205 -13.20 -12.30 -9.68
N LEU A 206 -13.34 -11.04 -9.23
CA LEU A 206 -14.54 -10.55 -8.54
C LEU A 206 -15.75 -10.55 -9.47
N ALA A 207 -15.55 -10.20 -10.74
CA ALA A 207 -16.61 -10.24 -11.75
C ALA A 207 -17.17 -11.67 -11.94
N GLY A 208 -16.34 -12.71 -11.77
CA GLY A 208 -16.79 -14.11 -11.76
C GLY A 208 -17.70 -14.47 -10.58
N HIS A 209 -17.83 -13.59 -9.60
CA HIS A 209 -18.72 -13.68 -8.44
C HIS A 209 -19.80 -12.58 -8.44
N ASP A 210 -20.10 -11.99 -9.61
CA ASP A 210 -21.08 -10.91 -9.78
C ASP A 210 -20.74 -9.62 -8.99
N ILE A 211 -19.47 -9.43 -8.63
CA ILE A 211 -18.97 -8.20 -7.98
C ILE A 211 -18.16 -7.43 -9.01
N VAL A 212 -18.71 -6.31 -9.51
CA VAL A 212 -18.09 -5.52 -10.58
C VAL A 212 -17.83 -4.08 -10.13
N ILE A 213 -16.62 -3.60 -10.37
CA ILE A 213 -16.27 -2.19 -10.25
C ILE A 213 -16.51 -1.56 -11.62
N ALA A 214 -17.65 -0.90 -11.80
CA ALA A 214 -18.08 -0.32 -13.07
C ALA A 214 -17.80 1.19 -13.14
N GLY A 215 -17.37 1.67 -14.30
CA GLY A 215 -17.42 3.10 -14.61
C GLY A 215 -18.84 3.52 -14.97
N TYR A 216 -19.11 4.83 -14.94
CA TYR A 216 -20.43 5.38 -15.28
C TYR A 216 -20.91 4.97 -16.68
N ASP A 217 -19.99 4.94 -17.65
CA ASP A 217 -20.29 4.58 -19.04
C ASP A 217 -20.56 3.08 -19.24
N ASP A 218 -20.20 2.24 -18.26
CA ASP A 218 -20.44 0.78 -18.29
C ASP A 218 -21.84 0.40 -17.76
N LEU A 219 -22.52 1.35 -17.12
CA LEU A 219 -23.86 1.19 -16.56
C LEU A 219 -24.94 1.22 -17.65
N ASN A 220 -26.04 0.51 -17.42
CA ASN A 220 -27.24 0.66 -18.24
C ASN A 220 -27.95 2.00 -17.97
N GLU A 221 -28.90 2.37 -18.84
CA GLU A 221 -29.62 3.65 -18.75
C GLU A 221 -30.38 3.83 -17.43
N GLU A 222 -30.92 2.75 -16.87
CA GLU A 222 -31.66 2.77 -15.61
C GLU A 222 -30.75 3.07 -14.41
N ASP A 223 -29.59 2.42 -14.38
CA ASP A 223 -28.56 2.59 -13.35
C ASP A 223 -27.89 3.96 -13.46
N GLN A 224 -27.64 4.46 -14.67
CA GLN A 224 -27.16 5.83 -14.89
C GLN A 224 -28.14 6.86 -14.35
N GLU A 225 -29.43 6.69 -14.63
CA GLU A 225 -30.48 7.58 -14.14
C GLU A 225 -30.59 7.52 -12.61
N TRP A 226 -30.43 6.35 -12.01
CA TRP A 226 -30.36 6.20 -10.55
C TRP A 226 -29.15 6.94 -9.96
N VAL A 227 -27.94 6.72 -10.49
CA VAL A 227 -26.71 7.39 -10.02
C VAL A 227 -26.84 8.90 -10.16
N ARG A 228 -27.38 9.39 -11.29
CA ARG A 228 -27.60 10.83 -11.54
C ARG A 228 -28.56 11.43 -10.51
N ARG A 229 -29.65 10.73 -10.19
CA ARG A 229 -30.61 11.18 -9.19
C ARG A 229 -29.98 11.20 -7.80
N HIS A 230 -29.30 10.12 -7.43
CA HIS A 230 -28.61 10.02 -6.14
C HIS A 230 -27.59 11.15 -5.98
N TYR A 231 -26.83 11.46 -7.02
CA TYR A 231 -25.90 12.58 -7.04
C TYR A 231 -26.60 13.92 -6.73
N VAL A 232 -27.70 14.24 -7.42
CA VAL A 232 -28.44 15.50 -7.20
C VAL A 232 -29.04 15.59 -5.79
N GLU A 233 -29.54 14.48 -5.26
CA GLU A 233 -30.26 14.47 -3.98
C GLU A 233 -29.32 14.40 -2.75
N ASN A 234 -28.14 13.79 -2.89
CA ASN A 234 -27.30 13.43 -1.73
C ASN A 234 -25.85 13.93 -1.80
N ILE A 235 -25.34 14.28 -2.98
CA ILE A 235 -23.93 14.67 -3.17
C ILE A 235 -23.83 16.13 -3.63
N TYR A 236 -24.73 16.57 -4.51
CA TYR A 236 -24.77 17.94 -5.00
C TYR A 236 -25.34 18.89 -3.91
N PRO A 237 -24.68 20.04 -3.65
CA PRO A 237 -25.12 21.02 -2.65
C PRO A 237 -26.47 21.69 -2.93
#